data_AF-A0A952J117-F1
#
_entry.id   AF-A0A952J117-F1
#
_cell.length_a   1.000
_cell.length_b   1.000
_cell.length_c   1.000
_cell.angle_alpha   90.00
_cell.angle_beta   90.00
_cell.angle_gamma   90.00
#
_symmetry.space_group_name_H-M   'P 1'
#
loop_
_entity.id
_entity.type
_entity.pdbx_description
1 polymer ?
#
loop_
_entity_poly.entity_id
_entity_poly.type
_entity_poly.pdbx_seq_one_letter_code
_entity_poly.pdbx_strand_id
1 'polypeptide(L)'
;MNPEIKSNPDQIQFRTPAPGEWTETATQELNGENPLEKLSKKRRGFVLKPYYAKPDTNQLTEFQLPASGLPAYGPRAWYNLPAIRVTNEPAANAEALHYLSSGADGILFVPAAQQLNFKNLLSGISVPHCALSLLIEPGHENLAEQFLHSTANQNSTGCIFYRQPGAIQLLSGNNSITMHSLGICVAAKENLVEELTQALEHGLAVMDRFTAQGHAPATVAQQMAFHFYLDSDFFSSIAKLKAFKKLWATLLTGYEVAGEDVCVHATSQVFTKEILQPHSNLIKSTTAALAAIAGGSNYLTVLPESDAEPGNRAARLVSAILRDESHLAKVADPTAGSYFLETLIHQLAENAWQKFLTRVGA
;
A
#
# COMPACT_ATOMS: atom_id res chain seq x y z
N MET A 1 -23.86 17.05 43.80
CA MET A 1 -23.27 17.63 42.58
C MET A 1 -23.73 19.07 42.50
N ASN A 2 -22.81 20.03 42.40
CA ASN A 2 -23.16 21.45 42.35
C ASN A 2 -23.90 21.75 41.02
N PRO A 3 -25.16 22.21 41.04
CA PRO A 3 -25.98 22.39 39.82
C PRO A 3 -25.53 23.56 38.92
N GLU A 4 -24.49 24.30 39.31
CA GLU A 4 -24.00 25.50 38.61
C GLU A 4 -22.83 25.27 37.64
N ILE A 5 -22.32 24.05 37.47
CA ILE A 5 -21.31 23.79 36.43
C ILE A 5 -22.01 23.63 35.07
N LYS A 6 -22.49 24.76 34.53
CA LYS A 6 -22.73 24.96 33.09
C LYS A 6 -21.68 25.93 32.57
N SER A 7 -20.40 25.57 32.66
CA SER A 7 -19.36 26.33 31.98
C SER A 7 -19.48 26.05 30.48
N ASN A 8 -19.83 27.08 29.70
CA ASN A 8 -19.65 27.03 28.25
C ASN A 8 -18.15 26.79 27.97
N PRO A 9 -17.73 25.68 27.33
CA PRO A 9 -16.31 25.38 27.10
C PRO A 9 -15.56 26.47 26.32
N ASP A 10 -16.29 27.33 25.59
CA ASP A 10 -15.73 28.48 24.86
C ASP A 10 -15.18 29.61 25.76
N GLN A 11 -15.42 29.56 27.08
CA GLN A 11 -14.93 30.59 28.00
C GLN A 11 -13.46 30.44 28.40
N ILE A 12 -12.83 29.28 28.14
CA ILE A 12 -11.40 29.09 28.42
C ILE A 12 -10.60 29.49 27.18
N GLN A 13 -10.10 30.73 27.16
CA GLN A 13 -9.20 31.20 26.11
C GLN A 13 -7.74 30.86 26.47
N PHE A 14 -7.17 29.88 25.77
CA PHE A 14 -5.73 29.67 25.77
C PHE A 14 -5.06 30.64 24.78
N ARG A 15 -3.88 31.15 25.13
CA ARG A 15 -3.06 31.92 24.19
C ARG A 15 -2.69 31.03 22.99
N THR A 16 -2.84 31.55 21.78
CA THR A 16 -2.24 30.93 20.59
C THR A 16 -0.76 31.32 20.54
N PRO A 17 0.19 30.37 20.52
CA PRO A 17 1.61 30.68 20.40
C PRO A 17 1.89 31.48 19.12
N ALA A 18 2.76 32.48 19.22
CA ALA A 18 3.23 33.24 18.07
C ALA A 18 4.15 32.37 17.18
N PRO A 19 4.24 32.65 15.86
CA PRO A 19 5.22 31.99 15.00
C PRO A 19 6.64 32.12 15.59
N GLY A 20 7.35 31.00 15.73
CA GLY A 20 8.72 30.97 16.28
C GLY A 20 8.83 30.84 17.80
N GLU A 21 7.74 31.05 18.56
CA GLU A 21 7.74 30.99 20.03
C GLU A 21 8.18 29.60 20.58
N TRP A 22 7.81 28.53 19.86
CA TRP A 22 8.31 27.18 20.16
C TRP A 22 9.82 27.07 19.99
N THR A 23 10.36 27.61 18.89
CA THR A 23 11.80 27.57 18.58
C THR A 23 12.60 28.33 19.62
N GLU A 24 12.12 29.50 20.06
CA GLU A 24 12.75 30.29 21.12
C GLU A 24 12.82 29.52 22.43
N THR A 25 11.68 28.93 22.85
CA THR A 25 11.59 28.13 24.09
C THR A 25 12.50 26.91 24.02
N ALA A 26 12.44 26.15 22.92
CA ALA A 26 13.29 24.98 22.73
C ALA A 26 14.79 25.35 22.67
N THR A 27 15.14 26.52 22.13
CA THR A 27 16.53 27.01 22.14
C THR A 27 17.01 27.28 23.56
N GLN A 28 16.16 27.86 24.41
CA GLN A 28 16.49 28.08 25.83
C GLN A 28 16.71 26.75 26.57
N GLU A 29 15.83 25.76 26.37
CA GLU A 29 15.97 24.42 26.96
C GLU A 29 17.20 23.66 26.44
N LEU A 30 17.65 23.97 25.23
CA LEU A 30 18.85 23.39 24.61
C LEU A 30 20.12 24.23 24.85
N ASN A 31 20.13 25.11 25.87
CA ASN A 31 21.28 25.94 26.24
C ASN A 31 21.83 26.80 25.07
N GLY A 32 20.94 27.34 24.24
CA GLY A 32 21.29 28.20 23.11
C GLY A 32 21.54 27.48 21.78
N GLU A 33 21.48 26.15 21.75
CA GLU A 33 21.62 25.39 20.50
C GLU A 33 20.34 25.46 19.66
N ASN A 34 20.50 25.49 18.33
CA ASN A 34 19.37 25.52 17.39
C ASN A 34 18.59 24.18 17.43
N PRO A 35 17.33 24.14 17.88
CA PRO A 35 16.55 22.91 18.00
C PRO A 35 16.29 22.23 16.66
N LEU A 36 16.14 23.00 15.57
CA LEU A 36 15.90 22.44 14.25
C LEU A 36 17.16 21.78 13.68
N GLU A 37 18.35 22.21 14.07
CA GLU A 37 19.60 21.55 13.67
C GLU A 37 19.89 20.34 14.57
N LYS A 38 19.75 20.51 15.89
CA LYS A 38 20.12 19.50 16.89
C LYS A 38 19.17 18.29 16.91
N LEU A 39 17.86 18.53 16.79
CA LEU A 39 16.85 17.49 16.99
C LEU A 39 16.35 16.88 15.68
N SER A 40 16.72 17.46 14.53
CA SER A 40 16.34 16.90 13.24
C SER A 40 17.00 15.55 13.00
N LYS A 41 16.24 14.61 12.46
CA LYS A 41 16.72 13.25 12.19
C LYS A 41 16.80 13.01 10.69
N LYS A 42 17.96 12.54 10.23
CA LYS A 42 18.10 12.01 8.86
C LYS A 42 17.56 10.57 8.81
N ARG A 43 16.61 10.33 7.90
CA ARG A 43 15.99 9.03 7.65
C ARG A 43 15.68 8.88 6.17
N ARG A 44 16.15 7.79 5.55
CA ARG A 44 15.82 7.41 4.16
C ARG A 44 16.00 8.51 3.11
N GLY A 45 17.02 9.35 3.28
CA GLY A 45 17.32 10.48 2.38
C GLY A 45 16.61 11.80 2.74
N PHE A 46 15.83 11.86 3.82
CA PHE A 46 15.09 13.04 4.26
C PHE A 46 15.54 13.54 5.63
N VAL A 47 15.33 14.83 5.87
CA VAL A 47 15.53 15.48 7.17
C VAL A 47 14.16 15.68 7.81
N LEU A 48 13.90 14.93 8.87
CA LEU A 48 12.68 15.07 9.65
C LEU A 48 12.89 16.11 10.74
N LYS A 49 12.17 17.24 10.66
CA LYS A 49 12.14 18.26 11.71
C LYS A 49 11.49 17.70 12.98
N PRO A 50 11.86 18.19 14.17
CA PRO A 50 11.22 17.80 15.43
C PRO A 50 9.77 18.28 15.55
N TYR A 51 9.37 19.28 14.76
CA TYR A 51 8.08 19.95 14.83
C TYR A 51 7.64 20.43 13.44
N TYR A 52 6.33 20.38 13.19
CA TYR A 52 5.68 20.86 11.97
C TYR A 52 4.43 21.65 12.34
N ALA A 53 4.21 22.76 11.64
CA ALA A 53 3.06 23.64 11.80
C ALA A 53 2.38 23.92 10.46
N LYS A 54 1.22 24.59 10.51
CA LYS A 54 0.47 24.99 9.31
C LYS A 54 1.31 25.74 8.26
N PRO A 55 2.28 26.61 8.61
CA PRO A 55 3.14 27.22 7.59
C PRO A 55 4.03 26.23 6.84
N ASP A 56 4.39 25.08 7.43
CA ASP A 56 5.19 24.07 6.73
C ASP A 56 4.43 23.40 5.57
N THR A 57 3.09 23.45 5.59
CA THR A 57 2.26 22.93 4.49
C THR A 57 2.01 23.94 3.38
N ASN A 58 2.65 25.12 3.38
CA ASN A 58 2.71 26.17 2.33
C ASN A 58 1.80 25.97 1.09
N GLN A 59 0.48 26.08 1.27
CA GLN A 59 -0.54 25.95 0.20
C GLN A 59 -0.46 24.66 -0.63
N LEU A 60 0.12 23.59 -0.09
CA LEU A 60 0.08 22.28 -0.70
C LEU A 60 -1.39 21.87 -0.87
N THR A 61 -1.75 21.47 -2.09
CA THR A 61 -3.04 20.81 -2.32
C THR A 61 -3.05 19.52 -1.51
N GLU A 62 -3.92 19.47 -0.51
CA GLU A 62 -4.12 18.30 0.34
C GLU A 62 -4.44 17.08 -0.55
N PHE A 63 -3.68 16.00 -0.36
CA PHE A 63 -3.99 14.74 -1.01
C PHE A 63 -4.83 13.89 -0.05
N GLN A 64 -6.09 13.69 -0.41
CA GLN A 64 -7.02 12.87 0.36
C GLN A 64 -7.30 11.58 -0.39
N LEU A 65 -7.22 10.45 0.32
CA LEU A 65 -7.63 9.18 -0.24
C LEU A 65 -9.15 9.18 -0.50
N PRO A 66 -9.60 8.68 -1.66
CA PRO A 66 -11.02 8.55 -1.92
C PRO A 66 -11.66 7.55 -0.95
N ALA A 67 -12.95 7.75 -0.67
CA ALA A 67 -13.74 6.76 0.03
C ALA A 67 -13.80 5.46 -0.76
N SER A 68 -13.81 4.33 -0.07
CA SER A 68 -13.90 3.02 -0.69
C SER A 68 -15.19 2.86 -1.50
N GLY A 69 -15.07 2.23 -2.67
CA GLY A 69 -16.21 1.75 -3.46
C GLY A 69 -16.87 0.48 -2.92
N LEU A 70 -16.50 0.02 -1.71
CA LEU A 70 -17.07 -1.17 -1.06
C LEU A 70 -17.88 -0.77 0.20
N PRO A 71 -19.16 -0.39 0.07
CA PRO A 71 -19.94 0.18 1.18
C PRO A 71 -20.05 -0.75 2.40
N ALA A 72 -20.03 -2.07 2.17
CA ALA A 72 -20.12 -3.08 3.22
C ALA A 72 -18.97 -3.02 4.24
N TYR A 73 -17.81 -2.50 3.83
CA TYR A 73 -16.62 -2.39 4.67
C TYR A 73 -16.41 -0.96 5.22
N GLY A 74 -17.27 0.00 4.87
CA GLY A 74 -17.16 1.39 5.30
C GLY A 74 -16.23 2.25 4.43
N PRO A 75 -16.02 3.53 4.81
CA PRO A 75 -15.27 4.50 4.00
C PRO A 75 -13.82 4.11 3.67
N ARG A 76 -13.18 3.25 4.47
CA ARG A 76 -11.87 2.65 4.15
C ARG A 76 -11.98 1.14 4.16
N ALA A 77 -11.90 0.53 2.99
CA ALA A 77 -11.90 -0.92 2.83
C ALA A 77 -10.58 -1.43 2.24
N TRP A 78 -10.26 -2.68 2.57
CA TRP A 78 -9.17 -3.44 1.98
C TRP A 78 -9.49 -4.93 2.09
N TYR A 79 -8.89 -5.74 1.22
CA TYR A 79 -8.97 -7.20 1.29
C TYR A 79 -7.77 -7.78 2.05
N ASN A 80 -8.04 -8.69 2.99
CA ASN A 80 -7.03 -9.51 3.67
C ASN A 80 -6.61 -10.69 2.77
N LEU A 81 -5.40 -10.63 2.20
CA LEU A 81 -4.86 -11.63 1.27
C LEU A 81 -3.62 -12.30 1.88
N PRO A 82 -3.74 -13.30 2.76
CA PRO A 82 -2.60 -14.14 3.09
C PRO A 82 -2.00 -14.78 1.83
N ALA A 83 -0.67 -14.91 1.84
CA ALA A 83 0.07 -15.51 0.73
C ALA A 83 0.22 -17.03 0.94
N ILE A 84 0.03 -17.81 -0.13
CA ILE A 84 0.25 -19.25 -0.14
C ILE A 84 1.26 -19.59 -1.22
N ARG A 85 2.37 -20.22 -0.82
CA ARG A 85 3.37 -20.73 -1.76
C ARG A 85 2.89 -22.07 -2.32
N VAL A 86 2.61 -22.11 -3.63
CA VAL A 86 2.02 -23.28 -4.28
C VAL A 86 3.11 -24.24 -4.76
N THR A 87 3.45 -25.20 -3.91
CA THR A 87 4.33 -26.34 -4.26
C THR A 87 3.55 -27.58 -4.69
N ASN A 88 2.31 -27.72 -4.20
CA ASN A 88 1.40 -28.83 -4.48
C ASN A 88 -0.05 -28.29 -4.44
N GLU A 89 -0.83 -28.50 -5.50
CA GLU A 89 -2.16 -27.90 -5.62
C GLU A 89 -3.17 -28.41 -4.59
N PRO A 90 -3.28 -29.72 -4.29
CA PRO A 90 -4.14 -30.20 -3.23
C PRO A 90 -3.83 -29.60 -1.84
N ALA A 91 -2.55 -29.53 -1.48
CA ALA A 91 -2.13 -28.95 -0.19
C ALA A 91 -2.44 -27.45 -0.13
N ALA A 92 -2.07 -26.70 -1.19
CA ALA A 92 -2.33 -25.27 -1.28
C ALA A 92 -3.84 -24.95 -1.32
N ASN A 93 -4.65 -25.80 -1.95
CA ASN A 93 -6.11 -25.68 -1.94
C ASN A 93 -6.70 -25.87 -0.55
N ALA A 94 -6.27 -26.91 0.17
CA ALA A 94 -6.72 -27.16 1.55
C ALA A 94 -6.35 -25.99 2.48
N GLU A 95 -5.15 -25.44 2.32
CA GLU A 95 -4.69 -24.26 3.06
C GLU A 95 -5.51 -23.00 2.68
N ALA A 96 -5.77 -22.78 1.40
CA ALA A 96 -6.60 -21.68 0.92
C ALA A 96 -8.03 -21.73 1.49
N LEU A 97 -8.67 -22.90 1.45
CA LEU A 97 -10.01 -23.10 2.03
C LEU A 97 -10.00 -22.86 3.55
N HIS A 98 -8.94 -23.27 4.24
CA HIS A 98 -8.78 -22.97 5.66
C HIS A 98 -8.66 -21.46 5.92
N TYR A 99 -7.88 -20.73 5.13
CA TYR A 99 -7.72 -19.28 5.31
C TYR A 99 -9.00 -18.52 5.01
N LEU A 100 -9.68 -18.85 3.92
CA LEU A 100 -10.96 -18.24 3.53
C LEU A 100 -12.06 -18.49 4.57
N SER A 101 -12.06 -19.66 5.22
CA SER A 101 -13.00 -19.97 6.32
C SER A 101 -12.58 -19.41 7.68
N SER A 102 -11.39 -18.79 7.79
CA SER A 102 -10.84 -18.27 9.06
C SER A 102 -10.43 -16.80 9.02
N GLY A 103 -11.07 -15.99 8.17
CA GLY A 103 -10.98 -14.52 8.19
C GLY A 103 -10.15 -13.89 7.08
N ALA A 104 -9.69 -14.66 6.10
CA ALA A 104 -9.15 -14.11 4.86
C ALA A 104 -10.29 -13.72 3.91
N ASP A 105 -10.17 -12.56 3.25
CA ASP A 105 -11.12 -12.14 2.20
C ASP A 105 -10.68 -12.68 0.82
N GLY A 106 -9.46 -13.21 0.72
CA GLY A 106 -8.83 -13.62 -0.51
C GLY A 106 -7.51 -14.35 -0.30
N ILE A 107 -6.87 -14.75 -1.39
CA ILE A 107 -5.58 -15.46 -1.38
C ILE A 107 -4.64 -14.85 -2.40
N LEU A 108 -3.38 -14.62 -2.01
CA LEU A 108 -2.29 -14.37 -2.93
C LEU A 108 -1.54 -15.69 -3.18
N PHE A 109 -1.76 -16.31 -4.33
CA PHE A 109 -1.00 -17.51 -4.72
C PHE A 109 0.37 -17.12 -5.26
N VAL A 110 1.40 -17.81 -4.79
CA VAL A 110 2.79 -17.66 -5.25
C VAL A 110 3.25 -19.01 -5.82
N PRO A 111 3.17 -19.23 -7.14
CA PRO A 111 3.60 -20.46 -7.78
C PRO A 111 5.07 -20.77 -7.47
N ALA A 112 5.33 -22.00 -7.03
CA ALA A 112 6.68 -22.55 -6.94
C ALA A 112 6.95 -23.63 -7.99
N ALA A 113 5.90 -24.16 -8.62
CA ALA A 113 5.97 -25.13 -9.71
C ALA A 113 5.71 -24.46 -11.07
N GLN A 114 6.39 -24.94 -12.10
CA GLN A 114 6.34 -24.44 -13.48
C GLN A 114 5.00 -24.71 -14.20
N GLN A 115 4.25 -25.69 -13.71
CA GLN A 115 2.94 -26.06 -14.21
C GLN A 115 2.02 -26.24 -13.02
N LEU A 116 0.80 -25.71 -13.12
CA LEU A 116 -0.22 -25.83 -12.09
C LEU A 116 -1.55 -26.20 -12.74
N ASN A 117 -2.29 -27.07 -12.07
CA ASN A 117 -3.68 -27.32 -12.40
C ASN A 117 -4.60 -26.40 -11.58
N PHE A 118 -5.00 -25.27 -12.17
CA PHE A 118 -5.87 -24.29 -11.50
C PHE A 118 -7.26 -24.84 -11.15
N LYS A 119 -7.77 -25.86 -11.87
CA LYS A 119 -9.03 -26.53 -11.49
C LYS A 119 -8.89 -27.24 -10.14
N ASN A 120 -7.75 -27.87 -9.89
CA ASN A 120 -7.48 -28.50 -8.59
C ASN A 120 -7.19 -27.45 -7.52
N LEU A 121 -6.36 -26.44 -7.86
CA LEU A 121 -5.97 -25.39 -6.91
C LEU A 121 -7.18 -24.56 -6.42
N LEU A 122 -8.15 -24.29 -7.29
CA LEU A 122 -9.34 -23.49 -6.99
C LEU A 122 -10.57 -24.33 -6.64
N SER A 123 -10.42 -25.65 -6.50
CA SER A 123 -11.53 -26.55 -6.21
C SER A 123 -12.24 -26.15 -4.90
N GLY A 124 -13.56 -25.95 -4.95
CA GLY A 124 -14.36 -25.57 -3.80
C GLY A 124 -14.24 -24.10 -3.36
N ILE A 125 -13.37 -23.30 -3.99
CA ILE A 125 -13.28 -21.86 -3.74
C ILE A 125 -14.36 -21.15 -4.55
N SER A 126 -15.16 -20.30 -3.90
CA SER A 126 -16.16 -19.48 -4.57
C SER A 126 -15.52 -18.20 -5.13
N VAL A 127 -15.00 -18.26 -6.35
CA VAL A 127 -14.28 -17.15 -7.01
C VAL A 127 -15.05 -15.82 -7.00
N PRO A 128 -16.40 -15.75 -7.21
CA PRO A 128 -17.13 -14.48 -7.17
C PRO A 128 -17.15 -13.80 -5.80
N HIS A 129 -16.77 -14.53 -4.73
CA HIS A 129 -16.84 -14.05 -3.35
C HIS A 129 -15.46 -13.93 -2.68
N CYS A 130 -14.38 -14.22 -3.41
CA CYS A 130 -13.03 -14.19 -2.87
C CYS A 130 -12.13 -13.36 -3.78
N ALA A 131 -11.26 -12.55 -3.17
CA ALA A 131 -10.21 -11.86 -3.92
C ALA A 131 -9.06 -12.84 -4.23
N LEU A 132 -8.87 -13.22 -5.49
CA LEU A 132 -7.84 -14.17 -5.89
C LEU A 132 -6.75 -13.47 -6.70
N SER A 133 -5.53 -13.50 -6.18
CA SER A 133 -4.37 -12.87 -6.80
C SER A 133 -3.26 -13.89 -7.06
N LEU A 134 -2.40 -13.57 -8.04
CA LEU A 134 -1.28 -14.40 -8.42
C LEU A 134 0.00 -13.55 -8.47
N LEU A 135 1.08 -14.05 -7.87
CA LEU A 135 2.40 -13.43 -7.96
C LEU A 135 3.30 -14.25 -8.89
N ILE A 136 3.56 -13.73 -10.07
CA ILE A 136 4.40 -14.33 -11.11
C ILE A 136 5.88 -14.08 -10.79
N GLU A 137 6.56 -15.16 -10.41
CA GLU A 137 8.03 -15.21 -10.33
C GLU A 137 8.65 -15.43 -11.72
N PRO A 138 9.90 -15.01 -11.97
CA PRO A 138 10.55 -15.21 -13.25
C PRO A 138 10.51 -16.68 -13.69
N GLY A 139 10.13 -16.91 -14.96
CA GLY A 139 9.97 -18.24 -15.53
C GLY A 139 8.62 -18.91 -15.25
N HIS A 140 7.63 -18.19 -14.70
CA HIS A 140 6.26 -18.69 -14.45
C HIS A 140 5.19 -17.88 -15.20
N GLU A 141 5.59 -17.10 -16.21
CA GLU A 141 4.74 -16.15 -16.93
C GLU A 141 3.54 -16.83 -17.63
N ASN A 142 3.72 -18.07 -18.09
CA ASN A 142 2.70 -18.88 -18.73
C ASN A 142 1.49 -19.18 -17.82
N LEU A 143 1.65 -19.08 -16.50
CA LEU A 143 0.58 -19.33 -15.53
C LEU A 143 -0.42 -18.17 -15.45
N ALA A 144 -0.03 -16.96 -15.84
CA ALA A 144 -0.91 -15.79 -15.75
C ALA A 144 -2.17 -15.94 -16.60
N GLU A 145 -2.00 -16.36 -17.86
CA GLU A 145 -3.13 -16.59 -18.77
C GLU A 145 -4.01 -17.73 -18.27
N GLN A 146 -3.42 -18.83 -17.81
CA GLN A 146 -4.17 -19.99 -17.29
C GLN A 146 -4.98 -19.63 -16.04
N PHE A 147 -4.41 -18.85 -15.13
CA PHE A 147 -5.09 -18.36 -13.94
C PHE A 147 -6.27 -17.46 -14.31
N LEU A 148 -6.06 -16.51 -15.22
CA LEU A 148 -7.14 -15.65 -15.70
C LEU A 148 -8.27 -16.48 -16.33
N HIS A 149 -7.97 -17.43 -17.22
CA HIS A 149 -8.98 -18.31 -17.82
C HIS A 149 -9.76 -19.12 -16.77
N SER A 150 -9.09 -19.55 -15.69
CA SER A 150 -9.74 -20.29 -14.61
C SER A 150 -10.70 -19.44 -13.76
N THR A 151 -10.58 -18.11 -13.83
CA THR A 151 -11.37 -17.15 -13.02
C THR A 151 -12.31 -16.26 -13.85
N ALA A 152 -12.06 -16.10 -15.16
CA ALA A 152 -12.69 -15.11 -16.04
C ALA A 152 -14.22 -15.22 -16.15
N ASN A 153 -14.77 -16.43 -16.05
CA ASN A 153 -16.22 -16.65 -16.15
C ASN A 153 -17.00 -16.30 -14.85
N GLN A 154 -16.32 -15.79 -13.81
CA GLN A 154 -16.87 -15.75 -12.45
C GLN A 154 -16.85 -14.36 -11.78
N ASN A 155 -16.79 -13.25 -12.54
CA ASN A 155 -16.69 -11.88 -11.98
C ASN A 155 -15.59 -11.78 -10.90
N SER A 156 -14.38 -12.23 -11.24
CA SER A 156 -13.28 -12.32 -10.29
C SER A 156 -12.76 -10.94 -9.88
N THR A 157 -12.31 -10.87 -8.63
CA THR A 157 -11.60 -9.72 -8.05
C THR A 157 -10.19 -10.14 -7.68
N GLY A 158 -9.19 -9.32 -7.96
CA GLY A 158 -7.81 -9.58 -7.57
C GLY A 158 -6.79 -8.93 -8.48
N CYS A 159 -5.54 -9.39 -8.39
CA CYS A 159 -4.43 -8.89 -9.20
C CYS A 159 -3.50 -10.02 -9.68
N ILE A 160 -2.94 -9.88 -10.87
CA ILE A 160 -1.78 -10.66 -11.32
C ILE A 160 -0.57 -9.73 -11.29
N PHE A 161 0.37 -10.01 -10.39
CA PHE A 161 1.60 -9.23 -10.22
C PHE A 161 2.79 -9.92 -10.85
N TYR A 162 3.67 -9.14 -11.47
CA TYR A 162 4.89 -9.63 -12.11
C TYR A 162 6.11 -9.06 -11.41
N ARG A 163 7.04 -9.95 -11.03
CA ARG A 163 8.38 -9.55 -10.54
C ARG A 163 9.20 -8.82 -11.58
N GLN A 164 9.01 -9.19 -12.84
CA GLN A 164 9.67 -8.58 -14.00
C GLN A 164 8.63 -7.85 -14.84
N PRO A 165 8.55 -6.51 -14.78
CA PRO A 165 7.55 -5.75 -15.53
C PRO A 165 7.62 -5.96 -17.05
N GLY A 166 8.81 -6.22 -17.59
CA GLY A 166 8.99 -6.55 -19.02
C GLY A 166 8.26 -7.83 -19.45
N ALA A 167 7.98 -8.74 -18.52
CA ALA A 167 7.28 -9.99 -18.78
C ALA A 167 5.75 -9.86 -18.76
N ILE A 168 5.21 -8.70 -18.36
CA ILE A 168 3.77 -8.44 -18.38
C ILE A 168 3.25 -8.61 -19.81
N GLN A 169 2.11 -9.27 -19.95
CA GLN A 169 1.42 -9.44 -21.23
C GLN A 169 -0.02 -8.98 -21.07
N LEU A 170 -0.61 -8.42 -22.12
CA LEU A 170 -2.04 -8.17 -22.12
C LEU A 170 -2.75 -9.52 -22.29
N LEU A 171 -3.51 -9.91 -21.28
CA LEU A 171 -4.18 -11.21 -21.27
C LEU A 171 -5.54 -11.08 -21.97
N SER A 172 -5.72 -11.86 -23.03
CA SER A 172 -6.98 -11.91 -23.78
C SER A 172 -8.12 -12.36 -22.86
N GLY A 173 -9.27 -11.69 -22.94
CA GLY A 173 -10.48 -12.09 -22.20
C GLY A 173 -10.61 -11.55 -20.79
N ASN A 174 -9.70 -10.68 -20.32
CA ASN A 174 -9.95 -9.94 -19.08
C ASN A 174 -10.98 -8.83 -19.31
N ASN A 175 -12.26 -9.18 -19.15
CA ASN A 175 -13.37 -8.22 -19.22
C ASN A 175 -13.76 -7.70 -17.82
N SER A 176 -13.06 -8.13 -16.77
CA SER A 176 -13.36 -7.74 -15.40
C SER A 176 -12.62 -6.46 -15.03
N ILE A 177 -13.38 -5.48 -14.55
CA ILE A 177 -12.83 -4.22 -14.03
C ILE A 177 -12.15 -4.43 -12.67
N THR A 178 -12.53 -5.48 -11.95
CA THR A 178 -12.02 -5.80 -10.59
C THR A 178 -10.82 -6.74 -10.60
N MET A 179 -10.43 -7.25 -11.76
CA MET A 179 -9.27 -8.13 -11.96
C MET A 179 -8.18 -7.34 -12.69
N HIS A 180 -7.13 -6.95 -11.99
CA HIS A 180 -6.03 -6.19 -12.58
C HIS A 180 -4.94 -7.15 -13.09
N SER A 181 -4.78 -7.26 -14.42
CA SER A 181 -3.80 -8.19 -15.01
C SER A 181 -2.42 -7.58 -15.28
N LEU A 182 -2.26 -6.26 -15.14
CA LEU A 182 -0.99 -5.56 -15.42
C LEU A 182 -0.30 -5.14 -14.12
N GLY A 183 -0.23 -6.04 -13.14
CA GLY A 183 0.32 -5.77 -11.83
C GLY A 183 1.86 -5.72 -11.82
N ILE A 184 2.43 -4.69 -11.23
CA ILE A 184 3.89 -4.49 -11.12
C ILE A 184 4.33 -4.71 -9.68
N CYS A 185 5.28 -5.62 -9.45
CA CYS A 185 5.99 -5.68 -8.18
C CYS A 185 7.10 -4.61 -8.15
N VAL A 186 7.02 -3.71 -7.18
CA VAL A 186 8.05 -2.71 -6.96
C VAL A 186 9.09 -3.27 -5.99
N ALA A 187 10.35 -3.30 -6.42
CA ALA A 187 11.45 -3.75 -5.58
C ALA A 187 11.71 -2.73 -4.47
N ALA A 188 11.71 -3.18 -3.21
CA ALA A 188 11.99 -2.30 -2.07
C ALA A 188 13.40 -1.68 -2.17
N LYS A 189 13.52 -0.39 -1.85
CA LYS A 189 14.81 0.32 -1.80
C LYS A 189 14.97 1.00 -0.44
N GLU A 190 16.22 1.22 -0.04
CA GLU A 190 16.51 2.03 1.15
C GLU A 190 16.10 3.50 0.96
N ASN A 191 16.29 4.02 -0.25
CA ASN A 191 15.86 5.35 -0.63
C ASN A 191 14.46 5.29 -1.26
N LEU A 192 13.49 5.91 -0.60
CA LEU A 192 12.09 5.91 -1.05
C LEU A 192 11.88 6.69 -2.35
N VAL A 193 12.68 7.73 -2.60
CA VAL A 193 12.64 8.46 -3.87
C VAL A 193 12.99 7.51 -5.02
N GLU A 194 13.99 6.66 -4.83
CA GLU A 194 14.40 5.67 -5.84
C GLU A 194 13.30 4.62 -6.08
N GLU A 195 12.68 4.12 -5.02
CA GLU A 195 11.59 3.15 -5.11
C GLU A 195 10.39 3.71 -5.87
N LEU A 196 9.98 4.95 -5.56
CA LEU A 196 8.89 5.65 -6.25
C LEU A 196 9.24 5.96 -7.71
N THR A 197 10.47 6.40 -7.97
CA THR A 197 10.95 6.67 -9.33
C THR A 197 10.90 5.39 -10.17
N GLN A 198 11.41 4.28 -9.65
CA GLN A 198 11.38 2.98 -10.33
C GLN A 198 9.94 2.50 -10.58
N ALA A 199 9.03 2.71 -9.63
CA ALA A 199 7.62 2.37 -9.82
C ALA A 199 7.01 3.14 -10.99
N LEU A 200 7.28 4.44 -11.12
CA LEU A 200 6.83 5.26 -12.24
C LEU A 200 7.45 4.84 -13.56
N GLU A 201 8.76 4.57 -13.60
CA GLU A 201 9.46 4.09 -14.80
C GLU A 201 8.85 2.80 -15.33
N HIS A 202 8.64 1.81 -14.45
CA HIS A 202 8.01 0.55 -14.83
C HIS A 202 6.56 0.76 -15.31
N GLY A 203 5.82 1.63 -14.62
CA GLY A 203 4.45 1.95 -15.01
C GLY A 203 4.37 2.65 -16.37
N LEU A 204 5.23 3.63 -16.62
CA LEU A 204 5.38 4.31 -17.90
C LEU A 204 5.71 3.32 -19.02
N ALA A 205 6.69 2.44 -18.81
CA ALA A 205 7.09 1.45 -19.81
C ALA A 205 5.93 0.50 -20.19
N VAL A 206 5.08 0.14 -19.23
CA VAL A 206 3.87 -0.66 -19.49
C VAL A 206 2.83 0.14 -20.26
N MET A 207 2.57 1.38 -19.85
CA MET A 207 1.64 2.29 -20.55
C MET A 207 2.08 2.53 -22.00
N ASP A 208 3.33 2.93 -22.23
CA ASP A 208 3.88 3.18 -23.57
C ASP A 208 3.82 1.94 -24.46
N ARG A 209 4.20 0.78 -23.91
CA ARG A 209 4.22 -0.47 -24.69
C ARG A 209 2.83 -0.85 -25.19
N PHE A 210 1.80 -0.77 -24.35
CA PHE A 210 0.45 -1.19 -24.74
C PHE A 210 -0.31 -0.11 -25.51
N THR A 211 -0.07 1.17 -25.22
CA THR A 211 -0.64 2.27 -26.03
C THR A 211 -0.04 2.29 -27.44
N ALA A 212 1.26 2.01 -27.59
CA ALA A 212 1.90 1.83 -28.90
C ALA A 212 1.35 0.63 -29.70
N GLN A 213 0.77 -0.36 -29.02
CA GLN A 213 0.07 -1.49 -29.63
C GLN A 213 -1.40 -1.16 -30.01
N GLY A 214 -1.86 0.08 -29.76
CA GLY A 214 -3.19 0.56 -30.12
C GLY A 214 -4.25 0.39 -29.04
N HIS A 215 -3.88 0.00 -27.82
CA HIS A 215 -4.83 -0.06 -26.69
C HIS A 215 -5.12 1.32 -26.13
N ALA A 216 -6.39 1.56 -25.76
CA ALA A 216 -6.80 2.82 -25.15
C ALA A 216 -6.09 3.03 -23.80
N PRO A 217 -5.47 4.20 -23.54
CA PRO A 217 -4.73 4.43 -22.31
C PRO A 217 -5.55 4.22 -21.04
N ALA A 218 -6.83 4.61 -21.04
CA ALA A 218 -7.74 4.39 -19.91
C ALA A 218 -7.93 2.91 -19.59
N THR A 219 -8.06 2.05 -20.62
CA THR A 219 -8.18 0.60 -20.41
C THR A 219 -6.90 -0.01 -19.84
N VAL A 220 -5.73 0.46 -20.29
CA VAL A 220 -4.44 0.01 -19.75
C VAL A 220 -4.32 0.45 -18.29
N ALA A 221 -4.56 1.73 -17.98
CA ALA A 221 -4.49 2.29 -16.64
C ALA A 221 -5.39 1.57 -15.64
N GLN A 222 -6.64 1.26 -16.03
CA GLN A 222 -7.59 0.53 -15.21
C GLN A 222 -7.12 -0.90 -14.85
N GLN A 223 -6.30 -1.50 -15.72
CA GLN A 223 -5.76 -2.85 -15.54
C GLN A 223 -4.46 -2.89 -14.72
N MET A 224 -3.89 -1.74 -14.39
CA MET A 224 -2.64 -1.64 -13.65
C MET A 224 -2.87 -1.73 -12.14
N ALA A 225 -1.94 -2.42 -11.49
CA ALA A 225 -1.86 -2.49 -10.05
C ALA A 225 -0.39 -2.46 -9.62
N PHE A 226 -0.11 -2.03 -8.39
CA PHE A 226 1.26 -1.98 -7.88
C PHE A 226 1.34 -2.70 -6.55
N HIS A 227 2.35 -3.57 -6.44
CA HIS A 227 2.66 -4.31 -5.22
C HIS A 227 3.89 -3.71 -4.55
N PHE A 228 3.69 -3.13 -3.37
CA PHE A 228 4.74 -2.56 -2.53
C PHE A 228 5.00 -3.41 -1.30
N TYR A 229 6.28 -3.50 -0.94
CA TYR A 229 6.68 -4.00 0.37
C TYR A 229 6.79 -2.86 1.36
N LEU A 230 6.28 -3.08 2.57
CA LEU A 230 6.35 -2.12 3.67
C LEU A 230 7.16 -2.71 4.83
N ASP A 231 7.78 -1.80 5.56
CA ASP A 231 8.55 -2.11 6.76
C ASP A 231 7.99 -1.33 7.96
N SER A 232 8.72 -1.35 9.08
CA SER A 232 8.28 -0.77 10.35
C SER A 232 8.43 0.76 10.42
N ASP A 233 8.95 1.43 9.38
CA ASP A 233 8.95 2.89 9.32
C ASP A 233 7.53 3.39 8.96
N PHE A 234 6.75 3.60 10.02
CA PHE A 234 5.31 3.86 9.97
C PHE A 234 4.94 5.04 9.06
N PHE A 235 5.46 6.24 9.35
CA PHE A 235 5.09 7.44 8.62
C PHE A 235 5.65 7.46 7.21
N SER A 236 6.87 6.96 7.02
CA SER A 236 7.47 6.85 5.70
C SER A 236 6.68 5.89 4.80
N SER A 237 6.16 4.80 5.34
CA SER A 237 5.33 3.84 4.61
C SER A 237 3.98 4.45 4.20
N ILE A 238 3.31 5.19 5.09
CA ILE A 238 2.09 5.94 4.76
C ILE A 238 2.38 6.95 3.65
N ALA A 239 3.42 7.77 3.84
CA ALA A 239 3.75 8.83 2.92
C ALA A 239 4.17 8.29 1.55
N LYS A 240 4.88 7.16 1.49
CA LYS A 240 5.25 6.45 0.25
C LYS A 240 4.02 6.08 -0.57
N LEU A 241 3.05 5.39 0.02
CA LEU A 241 1.88 4.92 -0.73
C LEU A 241 1.03 6.10 -1.25
N LYS A 242 0.85 7.13 -0.42
CA LYS A 242 0.12 8.34 -0.83
C LYS A 242 0.86 9.15 -1.89
N ALA A 243 2.17 9.34 -1.74
CA ALA A 243 3.00 10.00 -2.73
C ALA A 243 2.93 9.24 -4.06
N PHE A 244 2.99 7.90 -4.04
CA PHE A 244 2.84 7.08 -5.24
C PHE A 244 1.49 7.30 -5.93
N LYS A 245 0.38 7.20 -5.21
CA LYS A 245 -0.97 7.43 -5.81
C LYS A 245 -1.08 8.82 -6.43
N LYS A 246 -0.55 9.86 -5.77
CA LYS A 246 -0.48 11.24 -6.30
C LYS A 246 0.37 11.34 -7.57
N LEU A 247 1.54 10.70 -7.57
CA LEU A 247 2.45 10.70 -8.72
C LEU A 247 1.85 9.95 -9.91
N TRP A 248 1.23 8.80 -9.66
CA TRP A 248 0.58 8.00 -10.69
C TRP A 248 -0.58 8.75 -11.33
N ALA A 249 -1.43 9.40 -10.53
CA ALA A 249 -2.49 10.25 -11.05
C ALA A 249 -1.93 11.40 -11.90
N THR A 250 -0.82 12.01 -11.48
CA THR A 250 -0.11 13.04 -12.27
C THR A 250 0.39 12.47 -13.59
N LEU A 251 1.02 11.28 -13.60
CA LEU A 251 1.51 10.62 -14.82
C LEU A 251 0.36 10.34 -15.80
N LEU A 252 -0.78 9.87 -15.31
CA LEU A 252 -1.95 9.57 -16.14
C LEU A 252 -2.54 10.80 -16.85
N THR A 253 -2.35 12.01 -16.31
CA THR A 253 -2.77 13.24 -17.00
C THR A 253 -2.07 13.41 -18.36
N GLY A 254 -0.83 12.91 -18.50
CA GLY A 254 -0.10 12.91 -19.77
C GLY A 254 -0.72 11.99 -20.84
N TYR A 255 -1.58 11.06 -20.44
CA TYR A 255 -2.33 10.16 -21.34
C TYR A 255 -3.81 10.55 -21.47
N GLU A 256 -4.18 11.74 -20.99
CA GLU A 256 -5.58 12.21 -20.95
C GLU A 256 -6.52 11.28 -20.14
N VAL A 257 -5.97 10.53 -19.19
CA VAL A 257 -6.74 9.66 -18.28
C VAL A 257 -6.95 10.41 -16.96
N ALA A 258 -8.22 10.65 -16.62
CA ALA A 258 -8.58 11.42 -15.44
C ALA A 258 -8.52 10.58 -14.15
N GLY A 259 -7.55 10.89 -13.28
CA GLY A 259 -7.67 10.75 -11.83
C GLY A 259 -8.07 9.38 -11.25
N GLU A 260 -7.74 8.28 -11.91
CA GLU A 260 -8.06 6.93 -11.40
C GLU A 260 -7.25 6.61 -10.13
N ASP A 261 -7.93 6.13 -9.08
CA ASP A 261 -7.27 5.60 -7.89
C ASP A 261 -6.64 4.25 -8.21
N VAL A 262 -5.32 4.26 -8.38
CA VAL A 262 -4.58 3.05 -8.73
C VAL A 262 -4.66 1.99 -7.63
N CYS A 263 -4.88 0.74 -8.06
CA CYS A 263 -4.89 -0.39 -7.17
C CYS A 263 -3.50 -0.65 -6.57
N VAL A 264 -3.43 -0.65 -5.23
CA VAL A 264 -2.19 -0.92 -4.49
C VAL A 264 -2.37 -2.14 -3.60
N HIS A 265 -1.45 -3.10 -3.74
CA HIS A 265 -1.26 -4.18 -2.78
C HIS A 265 -0.04 -3.87 -1.92
N ALA A 266 -0.22 -3.88 -0.60
CA ALA A 266 0.87 -3.76 0.35
C ALA A 266 1.16 -5.10 1.04
N THR A 267 2.44 -5.42 1.21
CA THR A 267 2.89 -6.59 1.97
C THR A 267 3.86 -6.19 3.07
N SER A 268 3.60 -6.60 4.31
CA SER A 268 4.58 -6.46 5.39
C SER A 268 5.76 -7.39 5.13
N GLN A 269 6.99 -6.89 5.19
CA GLN A 269 8.18 -7.73 5.07
C GLN A 269 8.37 -8.64 6.28
N VAL A 270 9.05 -9.78 6.08
CA VAL A 270 9.55 -10.60 7.19
C VAL A 270 10.82 -9.94 7.74
N PHE A 271 10.80 -9.52 9.00
CA PHE A 271 11.94 -8.83 9.62
C PHE A 271 12.96 -9.84 10.17
N THR A 272 13.67 -10.52 9.28
CA THR A 272 14.57 -11.64 9.62
C THR A 272 15.91 -11.25 10.25
N LYS A 273 16.22 -9.95 10.40
CA LYS A 273 17.55 -9.47 10.83
C LYS A 273 17.81 -9.54 12.33
N GLU A 274 16.87 -10.01 13.15
CA GLU A 274 17.02 -10.01 14.60
C GLU A 274 16.87 -11.42 15.18
N ILE A 275 17.96 -12.20 15.11
CA ILE A 275 18.07 -13.54 15.72
C ILE A 275 17.69 -13.52 17.23
N LEU A 276 17.78 -12.35 17.88
CA LEU A 276 17.54 -12.15 19.31
C LEU A 276 16.12 -11.65 19.66
N GLN A 277 15.21 -11.48 18.69
CA GLN A 277 13.83 -11.03 18.97
C GLN A 277 12.77 -11.87 18.23
N PRO A 278 12.55 -13.14 18.63
CA PRO A 278 11.68 -14.10 17.94
C PRO A 278 10.17 -13.78 17.94
N HIS A 279 9.76 -12.61 18.45
CA HIS A 279 8.37 -12.14 18.47
C HIS A 279 8.22 -10.67 18.03
N SER A 280 9.32 -9.95 17.72
CA SER A 280 9.22 -8.56 17.28
C SER A 280 8.62 -8.44 15.88
N ASN A 281 8.63 -9.53 15.11
CA ASN A 281 8.14 -9.58 13.75
C ASN A 281 6.63 -9.36 13.65
N LEU A 282 5.84 -9.92 14.56
CA LEU A 282 4.40 -9.66 14.58
C LEU A 282 4.11 -8.18 14.87
N ILE A 283 4.78 -7.59 15.86
CA ILE A 283 4.60 -6.17 16.21
C ILE A 283 4.96 -5.26 15.03
N LYS A 284 6.13 -5.50 14.42
CA LYS A 284 6.59 -4.74 13.24
C LYS A 284 5.66 -4.92 12.05
N SER A 285 5.14 -6.13 11.85
CA SER A 285 4.19 -6.44 10.78
C SER A 285 2.84 -5.77 11.01
N THR A 286 2.36 -5.70 12.26
CA THR A 286 1.17 -4.93 12.63
C THR A 286 1.37 -3.43 12.36
N THR A 287 2.53 -2.86 12.70
CA THR A 287 2.86 -1.47 12.37
C THR A 287 2.88 -1.22 10.86
N ALA A 288 3.49 -2.13 10.09
CA ALA A 288 3.51 -2.05 8.64
C ALA A 288 2.10 -2.18 8.03
N ALA A 289 1.26 -3.07 8.57
CA ALA A 289 -0.13 -3.24 8.17
C ALA A 289 -0.98 -2.00 8.46
N LEU A 290 -0.81 -1.39 9.64
CA LEU A 290 -1.45 -0.13 9.99
C LEU A 290 -1.04 0.98 9.01
N ALA A 291 0.25 1.06 8.67
CA ALA A 291 0.75 2.02 7.69
C ALA A 291 0.19 1.78 6.28
N ALA A 292 0.04 0.51 5.87
CA ALA A 292 -0.56 0.14 4.60
C ALA A 292 -2.00 0.67 4.48
N ILE A 293 -2.81 0.43 5.52
CA ILE A 293 -4.21 0.83 5.59
C ILE A 293 -4.33 2.36 5.58
N ALA A 294 -3.55 3.05 6.43
CA ALA A 294 -3.53 4.51 6.48
C ALA A 294 -2.95 5.15 5.20
N GLY A 295 -2.11 4.43 4.47
CA GLY A 295 -1.59 4.82 3.15
C GLY A 295 -2.54 4.52 1.99
N GLY A 296 -3.67 3.83 2.24
CA GLY A 296 -4.72 3.58 1.24
C GLY A 296 -4.52 2.33 0.39
N SER A 297 -3.87 1.27 0.89
CA SER A 297 -3.77 0.00 0.16
C SER A 297 -5.15 -0.64 -0.06
N ASN A 298 -5.36 -1.23 -1.23
CA ASN A 298 -6.57 -2.00 -1.60
C ASN A 298 -6.48 -3.45 -1.13
N TYR A 299 -5.27 -4.01 -1.14
CA TYR A 299 -4.97 -5.37 -0.70
C TYR A 299 -3.87 -5.33 0.36
N LEU A 300 -4.01 -6.16 1.40
CA LEU A 300 -3.03 -6.28 2.48
C LEU A 300 -2.62 -7.74 2.64
N THR A 301 -1.31 -7.99 2.61
CA THR A 301 -0.72 -9.26 3.03
C THR A 301 0.17 -9.00 4.23
N VAL A 302 -0.09 -9.71 5.33
CA VAL A 302 0.83 -9.73 6.46
C VAL A 302 1.61 -11.04 6.37
N LEU A 303 2.92 -10.96 6.09
CA LEU A 303 3.74 -12.17 6.01
C LEU A 303 3.95 -12.72 7.43
N PRO A 304 3.73 -14.03 7.64
CA PRO A 304 3.98 -14.62 8.93
C PRO A 304 5.49 -14.78 9.17
N GLU A 305 5.88 -14.79 10.44
CA GLU A 305 7.24 -15.14 10.84
C GLU A 305 7.54 -16.64 10.63
N SER A 306 6.51 -17.47 10.75
CA SER A 306 6.55 -18.90 10.53
C SER A 306 5.27 -19.32 9.80
N ASP A 307 5.42 -20.14 8.76
CA ASP A 307 4.27 -20.71 8.04
C ASP A 307 3.46 -21.68 8.92
N ALA A 308 4.02 -22.13 10.05
CA ALA A 308 3.34 -22.98 11.02
C ALA A 308 2.40 -22.18 11.94
N GLU A 309 1.34 -22.86 12.39
CA GLU A 309 0.51 -22.38 13.49
C GLU A 309 1.32 -22.34 14.80
N PRO A 310 1.13 -21.32 15.68
CA PRO A 310 0.14 -20.25 15.61
C PRO A 310 0.59 -19.00 14.82
N GLY A 311 1.83 -18.97 14.30
CA GLY A 311 2.41 -17.79 13.66
C GLY A 311 1.64 -17.34 12.42
N ASN A 312 1.22 -18.30 11.59
CA ASN A 312 0.42 -18.02 10.42
C ASN A 312 -0.94 -17.39 10.76
N ARG A 313 -1.68 -17.99 11.72
CA ARG A 313 -2.94 -17.41 12.21
C ARG A 313 -2.77 -16.02 12.78
N ALA A 314 -1.71 -15.77 13.54
CA ALA A 314 -1.45 -14.45 14.09
C ALA A 314 -1.35 -13.39 12.99
N ALA A 315 -0.62 -13.67 11.90
CA ALA A 315 -0.51 -12.79 10.75
C ALA A 315 -1.87 -12.57 10.05
N ARG A 316 -2.65 -13.63 9.84
CA ARG A 316 -3.99 -13.54 9.22
C ARG A 316 -4.96 -12.65 10.01
N LEU A 317 -4.89 -12.70 11.34
CA LEU A 317 -5.80 -11.96 12.22
C LEU A 317 -5.47 -10.47 12.37
N VAL A 318 -4.24 -10.02 12.03
CA VAL A 318 -3.86 -8.60 12.11
C VAL A 318 -4.86 -7.73 11.34
N SER A 319 -5.21 -8.12 10.12
CA SER A 319 -6.15 -7.38 9.29
C SER A 319 -7.55 -7.27 9.94
N ALA A 320 -8.04 -8.37 10.52
CA ALA A 320 -9.34 -8.39 11.19
C ALA A 320 -9.35 -7.49 12.44
N ILE A 321 -8.32 -7.54 13.28
CA ILE A 321 -8.21 -6.68 14.46
C ILE A 321 -8.18 -5.19 14.05
N LEU A 322 -7.43 -4.85 13.01
CA LEU A 322 -7.32 -3.48 12.51
C LEU A 322 -8.66 -2.97 11.93
N ARG A 323 -9.45 -3.85 11.31
CA ARG A 323 -10.76 -3.53 10.75
C ARG A 323 -11.84 -3.44 11.81
N ASP A 324 -12.02 -4.50 12.58
CA ASP A 324 -13.22 -4.75 13.38
C ASP A 324 -13.09 -4.17 14.79
N GLU A 325 -11.89 -4.20 15.38
CA GLU A 325 -11.64 -3.74 16.76
C GLU A 325 -10.96 -2.37 16.82
N SER A 326 -10.07 -2.06 15.88
CA SER A 326 -9.38 -0.75 15.82
C SER A 326 -10.16 0.30 15.03
N HIS A 327 -11.24 -0.11 14.35
CA HIS A 327 -12.17 0.76 13.62
C HIS A 327 -11.53 1.64 12.53
N LEU A 328 -10.42 1.19 11.94
CA LEU A 328 -9.70 1.96 10.91
C LEU A 328 -10.49 2.09 9.61
N ALA A 329 -11.55 1.31 9.46
CA ALA A 329 -12.44 1.36 8.31
C ALA A 329 -13.43 2.54 8.33
N LYS A 330 -13.59 3.23 9.47
CA LYS A 330 -14.63 4.26 9.67
C LYS A 330 -14.36 5.59 8.96
N VAL A 331 -13.12 5.88 8.59
CA VAL A 331 -12.70 7.14 7.95
C VAL A 331 -11.86 6.80 6.73
N ALA A 332 -12.15 7.42 5.58
CA ALA A 332 -11.45 7.15 4.31
C ALA A 332 -9.95 7.45 4.42
N ASP A 333 -9.61 8.57 5.06
CA ASP A 333 -8.24 9.03 5.26
C ASP A 333 -8.06 9.73 6.62
N PRO A 334 -7.71 9.00 7.69
CA PRO A 334 -7.52 9.60 9.01
C PRO A 334 -6.22 10.42 9.12
N THR A 335 -5.37 10.40 8.09
CA THR A 335 -4.06 11.08 8.12
C THR A 335 -4.03 12.40 7.36
N ALA A 336 -5.07 12.68 6.58
CA ALA A 336 -5.23 13.94 5.87
C ALA A 336 -5.22 15.13 6.84
N GLY A 337 -4.55 16.21 6.45
CA GLY A 337 -4.43 17.43 7.25
C GLY A 337 -3.33 17.39 8.33
N SER A 338 -2.62 16.27 8.48
CA SER A 338 -1.42 16.21 9.31
C SER A 338 -0.29 17.02 8.68
N TYR A 339 0.14 18.12 9.34
CA TYR A 339 1.20 18.99 8.81
C TYR A 339 2.48 18.24 8.45
N PHE A 340 2.84 17.26 9.29
CA PHE A 340 4.00 16.42 9.07
C PHE A 340 3.84 15.52 7.84
N LEU A 341 2.72 14.77 7.75
CA LEU A 341 2.54 13.82 6.65
C LEU A 341 2.33 14.53 5.31
N GLU A 342 1.56 15.62 5.27
CA GLU A 342 1.39 16.42 4.04
C GLU A 342 2.73 16.92 3.51
N THR A 343 3.59 17.44 4.41
CA THR A 343 4.93 17.88 4.06
C THR A 343 5.79 16.72 3.54
N LEU A 344 5.78 15.57 4.22
CA LEU A 344 6.57 14.41 3.84
C LEU A 344 6.11 13.80 2.50
N ILE A 345 4.80 13.68 2.28
CA ILE A 345 4.20 13.20 1.03
C ILE A 345 4.62 14.10 -0.12
N HIS A 346 4.52 15.41 0.06
CA HIS A 346 4.91 16.37 -0.97
C HIS A 346 6.41 16.30 -1.29
N GLN A 347 7.27 16.27 -0.27
CA GLN A 347 8.72 16.13 -0.48
C GLN A 347 9.08 14.84 -1.21
N LEU A 348 8.45 13.71 -0.85
CA LEU A 348 8.64 12.43 -1.54
C LEU A 348 8.19 12.52 -2.99
N ALA A 349 7.00 13.06 -3.23
CA ALA A 349 6.44 13.19 -4.56
C ALA A 349 7.31 14.09 -5.46
N GLU A 350 7.64 15.30 -5.01
CA GLU A 350 8.45 16.25 -5.78
C GLU A 350 9.82 15.66 -6.14
N ASN A 351 10.53 15.12 -5.15
CA ASN A 351 11.86 14.56 -5.37
C ASN A 351 11.83 13.35 -6.32
N ALA A 352 10.82 12.48 -6.20
CA ALA A 352 10.67 11.34 -7.09
C ALA A 352 10.28 11.76 -8.51
N TRP A 353 9.42 12.77 -8.66
CA TRP A 353 9.01 13.31 -9.95
C TRP A 353 10.19 13.95 -10.68
N GLN A 354 10.97 14.81 -10.02
CA GLN A 354 12.15 15.44 -10.62
C GLN A 354 13.18 14.39 -11.06
N LYS A 355 13.39 13.36 -10.24
CA LYS A 355 14.30 12.27 -10.57
C LYS A 355 13.79 11.44 -11.76
N PHE A 356 12.50 11.14 -11.80
CA PHE A 356 11.83 10.48 -12.91
C PHE A 356 11.99 11.25 -14.22
N LEU A 357 11.69 12.56 -14.22
CA LEU A 357 11.86 13.42 -15.39
C LEU A 357 13.30 13.46 -15.90
N THR A 358 14.28 13.49 -14.98
CA THR A 358 15.70 13.48 -15.34
C THR A 358 16.10 12.19 -16.07
N ARG A 359 15.48 11.05 -15.72
CA ARG A 359 15.82 9.74 -16.30
C ARG A 359 15.08 9.42 -17.59
N VAL A 360 13.84 9.90 -17.73
CA VAL A 360 13.04 9.70 -18.94
C VAL A 360 13.39 10.74 -20.01
N GLY A 361 13.81 11.94 -19.61
CA GLY A 361 14.26 13.01 -20.51
C GLY A 361 15.73 12.91 -20.95
N ALA A 362 16.49 11.96 -20.42
CA ALA A 362 17.87 11.64 -20.82
C ALA A 362 17.88 10.41 -21.73
#